data_AF-A0A4R1SAP7-F1
#
_entry.id   AF-A0A4R1SAP7-F1
#
_cell.length_a   1.000
_cell.length_b   1.000
_cell.length_c   1.000
_cell.angle_alpha   90.00
_cell.angle_beta   90.00
_cell.angle_gamma   90.00
#
_symmetry.space_group_name_H-M   'P 1'
#
loop_
_entity.id
_entity.type
_entity.pdbx_description
1 polymer ?
#
loop_
_entity_poly.entity_id
_entity_poly.type
_entity_poly.pdbx_seq_one_letter_code
_entity_poly.pdbx_strand_id
1 'polypeptide(L)'
;MRIGQDVLFIFALVSSFITGGLAFYSLLQKRQSAEAKIFTFLLLATTFYSFGYAFELGSSTLAGMLFWTRIEYLGIATIPSLWLVLALQFCGLKQLLHRKSMLLLLAIPVLTLAFHYTNDLHHLFYRRTFVTLQGPFPMFGSIKGPWYWIHLLYMNCALFLSGLLLLRTALQSVPFYRKQALMMLAGSVFPWTGQFIYLAHYSPWNLDLVPFALTITGLIIS
;
A
#
# COMPACT_ATOMS: atom_id res chain seq x y z
N MET A 1 25.87 -13.17 -0.19
CA MET A 1 25.28 -11.84 0.06
C MET A 1 24.22 -11.43 -0.97
N ARG A 2 24.36 -11.71 -2.27
CA ARG A 2 23.27 -11.54 -3.28
C ARG A 2 21.99 -12.36 -3.00
N ILE A 3 22.14 -13.55 -2.41
CA ILE A 3 21.03 -14.48 -2.15
C ILE A 3 19.86 -13.83 -1.37
N GLY A 4 20.13 -12.97 -0.38
CA GLY A 4 19.06 -12.31 0.38
C GLY A 4 18.28 -11.27 -0.43
N GLN A 5 18.98 -10.51 -1.27
CA GLN A 5 18.40 -9.53 -2.20
C GLN A 5 17.57 -10.24 -3.27
N ASP A 6 18.11 -11.31 -3.86
CA ASP A 6 17.45 -12.11 -4.89
C ASP A 6 16.16 -12.75 -4.36
N VAL A 7 16.18 -13.24 -3.11
CA VAL A 7 14.99 -13.81 -2.45
C VAL A 7 13.91 -12.73 -2.29
N LEU A 8 14.23 -11.56 -1.73
CA LEU A 8 13.26 -10.48 -1.55
C LEU A 8 12.70 -9.97 -2.89
N PHE A 9 13.56 -9.84 -3.90
CA PHE A 9 13.19 -9.51 -5.26
C PHE A 9 12.18 -10.50 -5.84
N ILE A 10 12.48 -11.81 -5.78
CA ILE A 10 11.61 -12.87 -6.29
C ILE A 10 10.27 -12.85 -5.55
N PHE A 11 10.27 -12.72 -4.22
CA PHE A 11 9.03 -12.64 -3.45
C PHE A 11 8.17 -11.43 -3.84
N ALA A 12 8.77 -10.26 -4.03
CA ALA A 12 8.06 -9.05 -4.44
C ALA A 12 7.50 -9.17 -5.88
N LEU A 13 8.25 -9.79 -6.79
CA LEU A 13 7.75 -10.11 -8.13
C LEU A 13 6.58 -11.10 -8.09
N VAL A 14 6.70 -12.20 -7.36
CA VAL A 14 5.62 -13.20 -7.23
C VAL A 14 4.36 -12.54 -6.64
N SER A 15 4.52 -11.71 -5.63
CA SER A 15 3.44 -10.86 -5.08
C SER A 15 2.74 -10.03 -6.15
N SER A 16 3.53 -9.32 -6.97
CA SER A 16 3.02 -8.51 -8.07
C SER A 16 2.24 -9.36 -9.09
N PHE A 17 2.76 -10.52 -9.48
CA PHE A 17 2.07 -11.39 -10.44
C PHE A 17 0.78 -11.99 -9.87
N ILE A 18 0.76 -12.39 -8.59
CA ILE A 18 -0.45 -12.90 -7.94
C ILE A 18 -1.52 -11.81 -7.89
N THR A 19 -1.18 -10.64 -7.36
CA THR A 19 -2.12 -9.51 -7.24
C THR A 19 -2.60 -9.02 -8.60
N GLY A 20 -1.70 -8.95 -9.59
CA GLY A 20 -2.02 -8.55 -10.96
C GLY A 20 -2.90 -9.58 -11.69
N GLY A 21 -2.62 -10.86 -11.48
CA GLY A 21 -3.45 -11.96 -12.00
C GLY A 21 -4.86 -11.96 -11.42
N LEU A 22 -4.99 -11.76 -10.09
CA LEU A 22 -6.28 -11.62 -9.43
C LEU A 22 -7.05 -10.38 -9.92
N ALA A 23 -6.35 -9.24 -10.09
CA ALA A 23 -6.95 -8.03 -10.65
C ALA A 23 -7.47 -8.27 -12.07
N PHE A 24 -6.65 -8.88 -12.92
CA PHE A 24 -7.02 -9.21 -14.30
C PHE A 24 -8.20 -10.17 -14.36
N TYR A 25 -8.17 -11.26 -13.58
CA TYR A 25 -9.29 -12.19 -13.48
C TYR A 25 -10.57 -11.50 -13.02
N SER A 26 -10.47 -10.62 -12.03
CA SER A 26 -11.59 -9.83 -11.55
C SER A 26 -12.17 -8.95 -12.67
N LEU A 27 -11.32 -8.24 -13.43
CA LEU A 27 -11.74 -7.37 -14.56
C LEU A 27 -12.47 -8.13 -15.68
N LEU A 28 -12.19 -9.42 -15.89
CA LEU A 28 -12.88 -10.24 -16.88
C LEU A 28 -14.33 -10.56 -16.50
N GLN A 29 -14.74 -10.31 -15.25
CA GLN A 29 -16.10 -10.57 -14.81
C GLN A 29 -17.06 -9.47 -15.28
N LYS A 30 -18.07 -9.85 -16.08
CA LYS A 30 -19.04 -8.92 -16.69
C LYS A 30 -19.97 -8.22 -15.68
N ARG A 31 -20.15 -8.76 -14.47
CA ARG A 31 -21.04 -8.21 -13.43
C ARG A 31 -20.31 -8.14 -12.10
N GLN A 32 -19.65 -7.02 -11.84
CA GLN A 32 -19.01 -6.75 -10.57
C GLN A 32 -19.91 -5.90 -9.67
N SER A 33 -19.98 -6.26 -8.39
CA SER A 33 -20.50 -5.37 -7.36
C SER A 33 -19.60 -4.13 -7.21
N ALA A 34 -20.09 -3.09 -6.54
CA ALA A 34 -19.29 -1.88 -6.30
C ALA A 34 -18.04 -2.20 -5.45
N GLU A 35 -18.18 -3.10 -4.48
CA GLU A 35 -17.11 -3.56 -3.59
C GLU A 35 -16.02 -4.29 -4.40
N ALA A 36 -16.45 -5.18 -5.30
CA ALA A 36 -15.54 -5.93 -6.17
C ALA A 36 -14.71 -4.99 -7.06
N LYS A 37 -15.30 -3.92 -7.61
CA LYS A 37 -14.56 -2.91 -8.39
C LYS A 37 -13.47 -2.23 -7.59
N ILE A 38 -13.79 -1.80 -6.36
CA ILE A 38 -12.80 -1.15 -5.48
C ILE A 38 -11.70 -2.13 -5.09
N PHE A 39 -12.06 -3.39 -4.82
CA PHE A 39 -11.09 -4.45 -4.56
C PHE A 39 -10.17 -4.67 -5.76
N THR A 40 -10.68 -4.65 -7.00
CA THR A 40 -9.84 -4.72 -8.21
C THR A 40 -8.84 -3.56 -8.26
N PHE A 41 -9.26 -2.32 -7.98
CA PHE A 41 -8.35 -1.17 -7.95
C PHE A 41 -7.30 -1.30 -6.84
N LEU A 42 -7.69 -1.85 -5.68
CA LEU A 42 -6.75 -2.12 -4.58
C LEU A 42 -5.70 -3.16 -4.97
N LEU A 43 -6.11 -4.22 -5.68
CA LEU A 43 -5.19 -5.22 -6.22
C LEU A 43 -4.22 -4.61 -7.24
N LEU A 44 -4.72 -3.77 -8.17
CA LEU A 44 -3.87 -3.07 -9.13
C LEU A 44 -2.86 -2.14 -8.45
N ALA A 45 -3.31 -1.37 -7.47
CA ALA A 45 -2.43 -0.50 -6.69
C ALA A 45 -1.35 -1.30 -5.94
N THR A 46 -1.72 -2.45 -5.39
CA THR A 46 -0.78 -3.40 -4.75
C THR A 46 0.20 -3.97 -5.78
N THR A 47 -0.24 -4.29 -6.99
CA THR A 47 0.63 -4.74 -8.08
C THR A 47 1.68 -3.69 -8.42
N PHE A 48 1.29 -2.43 -8.63
CA PHE A 48 2.25 -1.35 -8.90
C PHE A 48 3.26 -1.18 -7.77
N TYR A 49 2.79 -1.28 -6.53
CA TYR A 49 3.67 -1.19 -5.37
C TYR A 49 4.68 -2.35 -5.32
N SER A 50 4.21 -3.60 -5.32
CA SER A 50 5.10 -4.77 -5.27
C SER A 50 6.04 -4.86 -6.47
N PHE A 51 5.56 -4.47 -7.66
CA PHE A 51 6.35 -4.46 -8.89
C PHE A 51 7.47 -3.43 -8.80
N GLY A 52 7.14 -2.17 -8.45
CA GLY A 52 8.13 -1.12 -8.27
C GLY A 52 9.17 -1.53 -7.23
N TYR A 53 8.73 -2.06 -6.09
CA TYR A 53 9.59 -2.46 -5.00
C TYR A 53 10.57 -3.57 -5.38
N ALA A 54 10.11 -4.55 -6.17
CA ALA A 54 11.01 -5.57 -6.70
C ALA A 54 12.14 -4.91 -7.50
N PHE A 55 11.84 -4.04 -8.46
CA PHE A 55 12.88 -3.43 -9.28
C PHE A 55 13.72 -2.36 -8.57
N GLU A 56 13.18 -1.69 -7.54
CA GLU A 56 13.98 -0.86 -6.64
C GLU A 56 15.05 -1.72 -5.94
N LEU A 57 14.64 -2.85 -5.34
CA LEU A 57 15.57 -3.80 -4.72
C LEU A 57 16.56 -4.37 -5.72
N GLY A 58 16.18 -4.55 -7.00
CA GLY A 58 17.06 -4.99 -8.06
C GLY A 58 18.04 -3.92 -8.57
N SER A 59 17.86 -2.65 -8.17
CA SER A 59 18.67 -1.53 -8.65
C SER A 59 19.90 -1.32 -7.77
N SER A 60 21.05 -1.06 -8.38
CA SER A 60 22.30 -0.72 -7.69
C SER A 60 22.65 0.77 -7.73
N THR A 61 21.91 1.57 -8.50
CA THR A 61 22.13 2.99 -8.67
C THR A 61 20.99 3.80 -8.06
N LEU A 62 21.30 4.99 -7.54
CA LEU A 62 20.28 5.89 -6.98
C LEU A 62 19.22 6.28 -8.02
N ALA A 63 19.65 6.52 -9.27
CA ALA A 63 18.72 6.87 -10.35
C ALA A 63 17.73 5.74 -10.66
N GLY A 64 18.21 4.49 -10.68
CA GLY A 64 17.37 3.31 -10.82
C GLY A 64 16.38 3.18 -9.67
N MET A 65 16.87 3.26 -8.43
CA MET A 65 16.02 3.21 -7.23
C MET A 65 14.93 4.28 -7.29
N LEU A 66 15.29 5.55 -7.50
CA LEU A 66 14.32 6.67 -7.60
C LEU A 66 13.29 6.48 -8.71
N PHE A 67 13.67 5.93 -9.86
CA PHE A 67 12.73 5.64 -10.94
C PHE A 67 11.68 4.60 -10.49
N TRP A 68 12.11 3.52 -9.85
CA TRP A 68 11.21 2.47 -9.39
C TRP A 68 10.36 2.90 -8.19
N THR A 69 10.91 3.69 -7.26
CA THR A 69 10.15 4.32 -6.18
C THR A 69 9.00 5.16 -6.74
N ARG A 70 9.16 5.86 -7.88
CA ARG A 70 8.04 6.60 -8.51
C ARG A 70 6.89 5.69 -8.92
N ILE A 71 7.19 4.46 -9.37
CA ILE A 71 6.18 3.45 -9.71
C ILE A 71 5.53 2.91 -8.44
N GLU A 72 6.31 2.64 -7.39
CA GLU A 72 5.79 2.21 -6.09
C GLU A 72 4.76 3.19 -5.53
N TYR A 73 5.06 4.47 -5.63
CA TYR A 73 4.22 5.53 -5.07
C TYR A 73 2.83 5.63 -5.72
N LEU A 74 2.65 5.13 -6.95
CA LEU A 74 1.32 4.98 -7.55
C LEU A 74 0.42 4.07 -6.70
N GLY A 75 1.00 3.00 -6.17
CA GLY A 75 0.33 2.11 -5.22
C GLY A 75 0.26 2.71 -3.82
N ILE A 76 1.41 3.05 -3.24
CA ILE A 76 1.52 3.52 -1.84
C ILE A 76 0.58 4.69 -1.56
N ALA A 77 0.47 5.64 -2.50
CA ALA A 77 -0.39 6.82 -2.31
C ALA A 77 -1.88 6.48 -2.34
N THR A 78 -2.30 5.48 -3.11
CA THR A 78 -3.72 5.22 -3.41
C THR A 78 -4.33 4.09 -2.56
N ILE A 79 -3.53 3.11 -2.12
CA ILE A 79 -3.98 1.98 -1.29
C ILE A 79 -4.79 2.43 -0.06
N PRO A 80 -4.36 3.42 0.76
CA PRO A 80 -5.07 3.77 1.99
C PRO A 80 -6.49 4.30 1.71
N SER A 81 -6.61 5.11 0.65
CA SER A 81 -7.87 5.66 0.17
C SER A 81 -8.81 4.55 -0.30
N LEU A 82 -8.31 3.65 -1.14
CA LEU A 82 -9.08 2.51 -1.68
C LEU A 82 -9.52 1.57 -0.56
N TRP A 83 -8.66 1.31 0.42
CA TRP A 83 -8.98 0.48 1.58
C TRP A 83 -10.11 1.06 2.42
N LEU A 84 -10.07 2.37 2.70
CA LEU A 84 -11.16 3.05 3.43
C LEU A 84 -12.47 3.06 2.66
N VAL A 85 -12.43 3.29 1.34
CA VAL A 85 -13.62 3.18 0.49
C VAL A 85 -14.18 1.77 0.53
N LEU A 86 -13.34 0.74 0.42
CA LEU A 86 -13.77 -0.65 0.51
C LEU A 86 -14.43 -0.97 1.85
N ALA A 87 -13.82 -0.56 2.96
CA ALA A 87 -14.38 -0.74 4.30
C ALA A 87 -15.74 -0.04 4.46
N LEU A 88 -15.85 1.22 4.00
CA LEU A 88 -17.12 1.96 4.03
C LEU A 88 -18.22 1.27 3.22
N GLN A 89 -17.90 0.75 2.03
CA GLN A 89 -18.88 0.03 1.22
C GLN A 89 -19.29 -1.29 1.87
N PHE A 90 -18.32 -2.05 2.40
CA PHE A 90 -18.55 -3.32 3.08
C PHE A 90 -19.43 -3.14 4.34
N CYS A 91 -19.19 -2.09 5.12
CA CYS A 91 -19.98 -1.74 6.30
C CYS A 91 -21.35 -1.13 5.97
N GLY A 92 -21.74 -1.02 4.70
CA GLY A 92 -23.02 -0.44 4.27
C GLY A 92 -23.11 1.09 4.37
N LEU A 93 -21.99 1.78 4.62
CA LEU A 93 -21.93 3.24 4.83
C LEU A 93 -21.69 4.03 3.53
N LYS A 94 -22.24 3.54 2.42
CA LYS A 94 -22.04 4.12 1.07
C LYS A 94 -22.50 5.59 0.97
N GLN A 95 -23.44 6.01 1.81
CA GLN A 95 -23.91 7.39 1.91
C GLN A 95 -22.80 8.41 2.27
N LEU A 96 -21.74 7.98 2.95
CA LEU A 96 -20.59 8.82 3.28
C LEU A 96 -19.67 9.06 2.08
N LEU A 97 -19.81 8.28 1.01
CA LEU A 97 -19.01 8.34 -0.22
C LEU A 97 -19.61 9.30 -1.26
N HIS A 98 -20.09 10.46 -0.83
CA HIS A 98 -20.53 11.50 -1.76
C HIS A 98 -19.33 12.19 -2.44
N ARG A 99 -19.60 12.91 -3.54
CA ARG A 99 -18.56 13.54 -4.40
C ARG A 99 -17.50 14.34 -3.62
N LYS A 100 -17.92 15.14 -2.62
CA LYS A 100 -16.98 15.92 -1.78
C LYS A 100 -16.04 15.04 -0.94
N SER A 101 -16.54 13.99 -0.29
CA SER A 101 -15.71 13.06 0.48
C SER A 101 -14.71 12.33 -0.40
N MET A 102 -15.16 11.89 -1.59
CA MET A 102 -14.26 11.27 -2.56
C MET A 102 -13.17 12.22 -3.06
N LEU A 103 -13.51 13.47 -3.34
CA LEU A 103 -12.53 14.48 -3.74
C LEU A 103 -11.49 14.73 -2.63
N LEU A 104 -11.93 14.86 -1.37
CA LEU A 104 -11.01 15.02 -0.24
C LEU A 104 -10.11 13.80 -0.04
N LEU A 105 -10.69 12.61 -0.16
CA LEU A 105 -9.99 11.34 -0.01
C LEU A 105 -8.93 11.13 -1.11
N LEU A 106 -9.20 11.57 -2.34
CA LEU A 106 -8.27 11.46 -3.48
C LEU A 106 -7.31 12.64 -3.61
N ALA A 107 -7.62 13.80 -3.02
CA ALA A 107 -6.75 14.97 -3.06
C ALA A 107 -5.38 14.68 -2.42
N ILE A 108 -5.35 14.00 -1.28
CA ILE A 108 -4.10 13.69 -0.58
C ILE A 108 -3.20 12.75 -1.39
N PRO A 109 -3.69 11.61 -1.93
CA PRO A 109 -2.93 10.78 -2.87
C PRO A 109 -2.39 11.55 -4.08
N VAL A 110 -3.22 12.38 -4.72
CA VAL A 110 -2.81 13.16 -5.91
C VAL A 110 -1.71 14.17 -5.57
N LEU A 111 -1.86 14.90 -4.48
CA LEU A 111 -0.83 15.83 -4.00
C LEU A 111 0.46 15.10 -3.60
N THR A 112 0.33 13.91 -3.01
CA THR A 112 1.48 13.06 -2.66
C THR A 112 2.25 12.63 -3.89
N LEU A 113 1.56 12.18 -4.94
CA LEU A 113 2.19 11.84 -6.22
C LEU A 113 2.86 13.06 -6.85
N ALA A 114 2.17 14.21 -6.86
CA ALA A 114 2.73 15.45 -7.39
C ALA A 114 4.03 15.83 -6.67
N PHE A 115 4.00 15.94 -5.34
CA PHE A 115 5.18 16.31 -4.55
C PHE A 115 6.29 15.26 -4.58
N HIS A 116 5.96 13.98 -4.72
CA HIS A 116 6.96 12.93 -4.89
C HIS A 116 7.67 13.07 -6.25
N TYR A 117 6.91 13.30 -7.32
CA TYR A 117 7.46 13.36 -8.68
C TYR A 117 8.22 14.66 -8.94
N THR A 118 7.77 15.76 -8.35
CA THR A 118 8.43 17.08 -8.45
C THR A 118 9.40 17.35 -7.31
N ASN A 119 9.79 16.33 -6.53
CA ASN A 119 10.56 16.53 -5.31
C ASN A 119 11.88 17.27 -5.52
N ASP A 120 12.49 17.16 -6.71
CA ASP A 120 13.73 17.85 -7.07
C ASP A 120 13.60 19.38 -7.06
N LEU A 121 12.38 19.92 -7.15
CA LEU A 121 12.12 21.37 -7.19
C LEU A 121 11.98 22.00 -5.79
N HIS A 122 11.55 21.22 -4.79
CA HIS A 122 11.07 21.77 -3.51
C HIS A 122 11.48 20.96 -2.27
N HIS A 123 11.90 19.71 -2.42
CA HIS A 123 12.36 18.84 -1.33
C HIS A 123 11.35 18.65 -0.17
N LEU A 124 10.06 18.78 -0.47
CA LEU A 124 8.96 18.64 0.51
C LEU A 124 8.68 17.17 0.84
N PHE A 125 8.94 16.27 -0.12
CA PHE A 125 8.72 14.85 0.05
C PHE A 125 9.96 14.17 0.66
N TYR A 126 11.10 14.32 0.01
CA TYR A 126 12.42 13.95 0.54
C TYR A 126 13.33 15.16 0.57
N ARG A 127 13.93 15.41 1.75
CA ARG A 127 14.98 16.43 1.92
C ARG A 127 16.29 15.99 1.29
N ARG A 128 16.57 14.69 1.34
CA ARG A 128 17.77 14.08 0.76
C ARG A 128 17.49 12.63 0.41
N THR A 129 18.03 12.16 -0.71
CA THR A 129 18.00 10.76 -1.13
C THR A 129 19.43 10.30 -1.39
N PHE A 130 19.75 9.07 -1.02
CA PHE A 130 21.09 8.51 -1.13
C PHE A 130 21.01 6.98 -1.18
N VAL A 131 22.09 6.33 -1.60
CA VAL A 131 22.21 4.87 -1.47
C VAL A 131 22.83 4.57 -0.10
N THR A 132 22.17 3.75 0.69
CA THR A 132 22.74 3.24 1.95
C THR A 132 23.41 1.89 1.71
N LEU A 133 24.61 1.73 2.26
CA LEU A 133 25.40 0.50 2.23
C LEU A 133 25.49 -0.15 3.62
N GLN A 134 24.69 0.31 4.58
CA GLN A 134 24.69 -0.19 5.96
C GLN A 134 24.06 -1.60 6.09
N GLY A 135 23.42 -2.10 5.03
CA GLY A 135 22.80 -3.41 4.98
C GLY A 135 23.55 -4.43 4.11
N PRO A 136 22.99 -5.64 3.93
CA PRO A 136 23.63 -6.72 3.18
C PRO A 136 23.74 -6.45 1.67
N PHE A 137 23.06 -5.42 1.16
CA PHE A 137 23.08 -4.96 -0.22
C PHE A 137 22.74 -3.46 -0.28
N PRO A 138 23.03 -2.76 -1.41
CA PRO A 138 22.68 -1.36 -1.59
C PRO A 138 21.17 -1.15 -1.51
N MET A 139 20.73 -0.19 -0.69
CA MET A 139 19.30 0.11 -0.51
C MET A 139 19.03 1.61 -0.66
N PHE A 140 17.78 1.94 -0.94
CA PHE A 140 17.33 3.32 -1.01
C PHE A 140 17.28 3.95 0.40
N GLY A 141 18.04 5.02 0.60
CA GLY A 141 18.05 5.83 1.80
C GLY A 141 17.41 7.20 1.55
N SER A 142 16.58 7.68 2.49
CA SER A 142 15.97 9.00 2.38
C SER A 142 15.81 9.71 3.72
N ILE A 143 16.07 11.02 3.74
CA ILE A 143 15.68 11.93 4.82
C ILE A 143 14.29 12.45 4.48
N LYS A 144 13.31 12.11 5.32
CA LYS A 144 11.89 12.42 5.10
C LYS A 144 11.63 13.92 5.21
N GLY A 145 10.93 14.48 4.22
CA GLY A 145 10.45 15.85 4.22
C GLY A 145 9.12 16.01 4.95
N PRO A 146 8.62 17.25 5.10
CA PRO A 146 7.36 17.52 5.81
C PRO A 146 6.14 16.82 5.20
N TRP A 147 6.04 16.77 3.87
CA TRP A 147 4.88 16.15 3.20
C TRP A 147 4.83 14.63 3.40
N TYR A 148 6.00 13.97 3.53
CA TYR A 148 6.06 12.56 3.85
C TYR A 148 5.32 12.24 5.15
N TRP A 149 5.49 13.07 6.18
CA TRP A 149 4.80 12.90 7.47
C TRP A 149 3.29 13.14 7.37
N ILE A 150 2.86 14.09 6.54
CA ILE A 150 1.44 14.35 6.27
C ILE A 150 0.81 13.13 5.58
N HIS A 151 1.45 12.60 4.55
CA HIS A 151 0.99 11.40 3.86
C HIS A 151 0.97 10.18 4.79
N LEU A 152 2.00 10.03 5.63
CA LEU A 152 2.06 8.96 6.62
C LEU A 152 0.91 9.05 7.63
N LEU A 153 0.63 10.25 8.15
CA LEU A 153 -0.50 10.48 9.05
C LEU A 153 -1.83 10.12 8.37
N TYR A 154 -2.02 10.59 7.13
CA TYR A 154 -3.20 10.27 6.33
C TYR A 154 -3.40 8.76 6.20
N MET A 155 -2.35 8.03 5.82
CA MET A 155 -2.42 6.59 5.67
C MET A 155 -2.80 5.87 6.97
N ASN A 156 -2.17 6.27 8.09
CA ASN A 156 -2.49 5.70 9.41
C ASN A 156 -3.94 6.00 9.83
N CYS A 157 -4.42 7.23 9.60
CA CYS A 157 -5.80 7.60 9.87
C CYS A 157 -6.79 6.78 9.02
N ALA A 158 -6.54 6.66 7.71
CA ALA A 158 -7.40 5.89 6.81
C ALA A 158 -7.47 4.42 7.24
N LEU A 159 -6.33 3.81 7.53
CA LEU A 159 -6.24 2.44 8.02
C LEU A 159 -6.94 2.25 9.37
N PHE A 160 -6.74 3.16 10.32
CA PHE A 160 -7.35 3.08 11.65
C PHE A 160 -8.87 3.19 11.56
N LEU A 161 -9.38 4.14 10.77
CA LEU A 161 -10.81 4.28 10.53
C LEU A 161 -11.40 3.02 9.86
N SER A 162 -10.74 2.47 8.85
CA SER A 162 -11.16 1.20 8.25
C SER A 162 -11.22 0.07 9.27
N GLY A 163 -10.20 -0.05 10.13
CA GLY A 163 -10.15 -1.06 11.19
C GLY A 163 -11.30 -0.92 12.19
N LEU A 164 -11.58 0.30 12.65
CA LEU A 164 -12.70 0.57 13.56
C LEU A 164 -14.05 0.21 12.94
N LEU A 165 -14.26 0.57 11.67
CA LEU A 165 -15.48 0.25 10.93
C LEU A 165 -15.67 -1.27 10.80
N LEU A 166 -14.63 -1.97 10.37
CA LEU A 166 -14.67 -3.43 10.21
C LEU A 166 -14.85 -4.15 11.54
N LEU A 167 -14.22 -3.67 12.62
CA LEU A 167 -14.38 -4.24 13.96
C LEU A 167 -15.81 -4.06 14.47
N ARG A 168 -16.38 -2.88 14.30
CA ARG A 168 -17.79 -2.63 14.63
C ARG A 168 -18.71 -3.57 13.87
N THR A 169 -18.51 -3.72 12.56
CA THR A 169 -19.30 -4.65 11.75
C THR A 169 -19.10 -6.11 12.17
N ALA A 170 -17.89 -6.53 12.52
CA ALA A 170 -17.61 -7.87 13.02
C ALA A 170 -18.35 -8.18 14.33
N LEU A 171 -18.49 -7.20 15.22
CA LEU A 171 -19.18 -7.37 16.50
C LEU A 171 -20.72 -7.34 16.37
N GLN A 172 -21.25 -6.66 15.34
CA GLN A 172 -22.69 -6.38 15.21
C GLN A 172 -23.41 -7.20 14.12
N SER A 173 -22.68 -7.92 13.27
CA SER A 173 -23.27 -8.59 12.09
C SER A 173 -23.51 -10.08 12.27
N VAL A 174 -24.41 -10.63 11.43
CA VAL A 174 -24.65 -12.07 11.32
C VAL A 174 -23.36 -12.85 10.96
N PRO A 175 -23.26 -14.15 11.31
CA PRO A 175 -22.00 -14.91 11.23
C PRO A 175 -21.25 -14.84 9.89
N PHE A 176 -21.98 -14.79 8.76
CA PHE A 176 -21.39 -14.68 7.43
C PHE A 176 -20.61 -13.36 7.23
N TYR A 177 -21.25 -12.21 7.45
CA TYR A 177 -20.61 -10.89 7.35
C TYR A 177 -19.54 -10.69 8.42
N ARG A 178 -19.73 -11.28 9.61
CA ARG A 178 -18.70 -11.28 10.67
C ARG A 178 -17.43 -11.98 10.23
N LYS A 179 -17.52 -13.16 9.61
CA LYS A 179 -16.35 -13.89 9.11
C LYS A 179 -15.61 -13.08 8.05
N GLN A 180 -16.33 -12.45 7.13
CA GLN A 180 -15.72 -11.63 6.09
C GLN A 180 -15.06 -10.35 6.63
N ALA A 181 -15.68 -9.69 7.62
CA ALA A 181 -15.08 -8.55 8.32
C ALA A 181 -13.79 -8.94 9.05
N LEU A 182 -13.78 -10.10 9.73
CA LEU A 182 -12.61 -10.63 10.42
C LEU A 182 -11.49 -11.01 9.45
N MET A 183 -11.81 -11.54 8.26
CA MET A 183 -10.81 -11.82 7.21
C MET A 183 -10.17 -10.54 6.69
N MET A 184 -10.97 -9.49 6.45
CA MET A 184 -10.45 -8.17 6.05
C MET A 184 -9.58 -7.54 7.15
N LEU A 185 -9.99 -7.64 8.42
CA LEU A 185 -9.19 -7.19 9.56
C LEU A 185 -7.88 -7.97 9.67
N ALA A 186 -7.92 -9.30 9.60
CA ALA A 186 -6.73 -10.15 9.67
C ALA A 186 -5.74 -9.82 8.56
N GLY A 187 -6.22 -9.57 7.33
CA GLY A 187 -5.40 -9.07 6.24
C GLY A 187 -4.77 -7.71 6.56
N SER A 188 -5.55 -6.76 7.09
CA SER A 188 -5.08 -5.41 7.46
C SER A 188 -3.96 -5.39 8.51
N VAL A 189 -3.89 -6.42 9.38
CA VAL A 189 -2.91 -6.48 10.46
C VAL A 189 -1.48 -6.66 9.94
N PHE A 190 -1.29 -7.35 8.82
CA PHE A 190 0.05 -7.59 8.28
C PHE A 190 0.72 -6.31 7.75
N PRO A 191 0.03 -5.42 6.99
CA PRO A 191 0.57 -4.12 6.61
C PRO A 191 0.89 -3.24 7.84
N TRP A 192 0.06 -3.31 8.88
CA TRP A 192 0.30 -2.59 10.13
C TRP A 192 1.61 -3.01 10.81
N THR A 193 1.83 -4.30 11.01
CA THR A 193 3.05 -4.76 11.67
C THR A 193 4.29 -4.37 10.86
N GLY A 194 4.26 -4.52 9.54
CA GLY A 194 5.35 -4.08 8.65
C GLY A 194 5.63 -2.57 8.77
N GLN A 195 4.59 -1.74 8.76
CA GLN A 195 4.69 -0.28 8.87
C GLN A 195 5.26 0.17 10.23
N PHE A 196 4.74 -0.37 11.34
CA PHE A 196 5.18 0.00 12.68
C PHE A 196 6.62 -0.47 12.96
N ILE A 197 6.99 -1.65 12.45
CA ILE A 197 8.38 -2.15 12.54
C ILE A 197 9.33 -1.25 11.73
N TYR A 198 8.92 -0.81 10.53
CA TYR A 198 9.67 0.14 9.72
C TYR A 198 9.84 1.50 10.42
N LEU A 199 8.75 2.06 10.96
CA LEU A 199 8.78 3.37 11.65
C LEU A 199 9.52 3.35 12.97
N ALA A 200 9.50 2.23 13.70
CA ALA A 200 10.22 2.08 14.95
C ALA A 200 11.72 1.83 14.77
N HIS A 201 12.24 1.89 13.54
CA HIS A 201 13.62 1.56 13.16
C HIS A 201 14.06 0.14 13.57
N TYR A 202 13.10 -0.74 13.88
CA TYR A 202 13.35 -2.15 14.21
C TYR A 202 13.28 -3.06 12.99
N SER A 203 12.89 -2.53 11.81
CA SER A 203 12.97 -3.30 10.57
C SER A 203 14.44 -3.63 10.26
N PRO A 204 14.79 -4.91 10.03
CA PRO A 204 16.13 -5.28 9.61
C PRO A 204 16.55 -4.43 8.41
N TRP A 205 17.54 -3.56 8.61
CA TRP A 205 18.12 -2.69 7.58
C TRP A 205 17.17 -1.72 6.89
N ASN A 206 16.06 -1.32 7.52
CA ASN A 206 14.99 -0.49 6.93
C ASN A 206 14.29 -1.14 5.72
N LEU A 207 14.15 -2.46 5.70
CA LEU A 207 13.35 -3.14 4.68
C LEU A 207 11.87 -2.75 4.80
N ASP A 208 11.25 -2.46 3.66
CA ASP A 208 9.81 -2.32 3.57
C ASP A 208 9.18 -3.72 3.44
N LEU A 209 8.40 -4.10 4.46
CA LEU A 209 7.74 -5.40 4.54
C LEU A 209 6.28 -5.35 4.07
N VAL A 210 5.76 -4.15 3.79
CA VAL A 210 4.36 -3.92 3.46
C VAL A 210 3.92 -4.61 2.15
N PRO A 211 4.74 -4.66 1.08
CA PRO A 211 4.36 -5.37 -0.16
C PRO A 211 4.07 -6.86 0.06
N PHE A 212 4.86 -7.52 0.91
CA PHE A 212 4.67 -8.94 1.23
C PHE A 212 3.36 -9.17 2.00
N ALA A 213 3.10 -8.31 2.98
CA ALA A 213 1.88 -8.33 3.78
C ALA A 213 0.60 -8.12 2.95
N LEU A 214 0.63 -7.22 1.97
CA LEU A 214 -0.51 -6.95 1.09
C LEU A 214 -0.85 -8.15 0.20
N THR A 215 0.13 -8.98 -0.15
CA THR A 215 -0.10 -10.22 -0.93
C THR A 215 -0.92 -11.23 -0.17
N ILE A 216 -0.54 -11.47 1.09
CA ILE A 216 -1.25 -12.37 2.00
C ILE A 216 -2.67 -11.86 2.22
N THR A 217 -2.81 -10.54 2.41
CA THR A 217 -4.11 -9.85 2.52
C THR A 217 -5.00 -10.11 1.31
N GLY A 218 -4.46 -9.93 0.10
CA GLY A 218 -5.19 -10.17 -1.14
C GLY A 218 -5.69 -11.60 -1.26
N LEU A 219 -4.85 -12.59 -0.95
CA LEU A 219 -5.20 -14.02 -0.99
C LEU A 219 -6.24 -14.44 0.05
N ILE A 220 -6.25 -13.81 1.23
CA ILE A 220 -7.24 -14.09 2.28
C ILE A 220 -8.62 -13.53 1.92
N ILE A 221 -8.66 -12.41 1.20
CA ILE A 221 -9.89 -11.66 0.91
C ILE A 221 -10.52 -12.10 -0.43
N SER A 222 -9.72 -12.55 -1.40
CA SER A 222 -10.17 -13.06 -2.71
C SER A 222 -10.97 -14.34 -2.59
#